data_AF-A0A2Z3H409-F1
#
_entry.id   AF-A0A2Z3H409-F1
#
_cell.length_a   1.000
_cell.length_b   1.000
_cell.length_c   1.000
_cell.angle_alpha   90.00
_cell.angle_beta   90.00
_cell.angle_gamma   90.00
#
_symmetry.space_group_name_H-M   'P 1'
#
loop_
_entity.id
_entity.type
_entity.pdbx_description
1 polymer ?
#
loop_
_entity_poly.entity_id
_entity_poly.type
_entity_poly.pdbx_seq_one_letter_code
_entity_poly.pdbx_strand_id
1 'polypeptide(L)'
;MLLSAPVGTPEQTPSEERWVSVRNAIHQTAIKWEIMDPREERYLLGTRDDFLSDLDLLRKRYADLADAPPLADCHRLPDRRTVNELIRFNRSFRKGLEEREVWEADRSDLFQQAMKETDRAYQQWDAVRDAQCDFYYVTVRRAALKKLRDSIGAEAFAAGVMPSYVPEWRFASAP
;
A
#
# COMPACT_ATOMS: atom_id res chain seq x y z
N MET A 1 21.44 -14.01 -7.26
CA MET A 1 20.26 -14.70 -6.69
C MET A 1 19.11 -14.51 -7.67
N LEU A 2 18.37 -15.56 -8.04
CA LEU A 2 17.44 -15.54 -9.20
C LEU A 2 16.40 -14.41 -9.16
N LEU A 3 15.79 -14.19 -7.98
CA LEU A 3 14.70 -13.23 -7.74
C LEU A 3 15.18 -11.79 -7.50
N SER A 4 16.45 -11.59 -7.18
CA SER A 4 17.03 -10.25 -6.94
C SER A 4 17.78 -9.71 -8.15
N ALA A 5 17.79 -10.44 -9.27
CA ALA A 5 18.36 -9.98 -10.52
C ALA A 5 17.46 -8.88 -11.13
N PRO A 6 18.02 -7.94 -11.90
CA PRO A 6 17.22 -6.95 -12.64
C PRO A 6 16.17 -7.61 -13.54
N VAL A 7 15.03 -6.93 -13.71
CA VAL A 7 13.98 -7.34 -14.66
C VAL A 7 14.58 -7.45 -16.06
N GLY A 8 14.24 -8.53 -16.78
CA GLY A 8 14.76 -8.80 -18.12
C GLY A 8 16.15 -9.43 -18.14
N THR A 9 16.74 -9.75 -16.98
CA THR A 9 17.98 -10.54 -16.93
C THR A 9 17.71 -11.93 -17.52
N PRO A 10 18.40 -12.32 -18.62
CA PRO A 10 18.18 -13.62 -19.24
C PRO A 10 18.41 -14.74 -18.24
N GLU A 11 17.53 -15.73 -18.24
CA GLU A 11 17.62 -16.91 -17.38
C GLU A 11 17.31 -18.16 -18.19
N GLN A 12 17.97 -19.27 -17.88
CA GLN A 12 17.69 -20.51 -18.58
C GLN A 12 16.42 -21.16 -18.01
N THR A 13 15.44 -21.45 -18.86
CA THR A 13 14.25 -22.21 -18.45
C THR A 13 14.68 -23.58 -17.90
N PRO A 14 14.26 -23.95 -16.67
CA PRO A 14 14.60 -25.24 -16.09
C PRO A 14 14.18 -26.42 -16.98
N SER A 15 14.97 -27.50 -16.96
CA SER A 15 14.57 -28.77 -17.57
C SER A 15 13.32 -29.34 -16.91
N GLU A 16 12.61 -30.23 -17.61
CA GLU A 16 11.39 -30.87 -17.07
C GLU A 16 11.63 -31.56 -15.72
N GLU A 17 12.75 -32.30 -15.62
CA GLU A 17 13.16 -33.01 -14.41
C GLU A 17 13.37 -32.07 -13.21
N ARG A 18 13.80 -30.83 -13.45
CA ARG A 18 14.09 -29.84 -12.41
C ARG A 18 12.96 -28.85 -12.16
N TRP A 19 11.96 -28.82 -13.04
CA TRP A 19 10.92 -27.79 -13.05
C TRP A 19 10.21 -27.67 -11.70
N VAL A 20 9.69 -28.80 -11.18
CA VAL A 20 8.93 -28.81 -9.92
C VAL A 20 9.77 -28.30 -8.76
N SER A 21 11.02 -28.74 -8.65
CA SER A 21 11.93 -28.33 -7.58
C SER A 21 12.29 -26.84 -7.66
N VAL A 22 12.59 -26.33 -8.86
CA VAL A 22 12.91 -24.91 -9.06
C VAL A 22 11.69 -24.03 -8.79
N ARG A 23 10.52 -24.38 -9.35
CA ARG A 23 9.26 -23.68 -9.13
C ARG A 23 8.95 -23.57 -7.63
N ASN A 24 8.98 -24.71 -6.92
CA ASN A 24 8.67 -24.73 -5.49
C ASN A 24 9.67 -23.88 -4.67
N ALA A 25 10.96 -23.92 -5.02
CA ALA A 25 11.97 -23.08 -4.36
C ALA A 25 11.74 -21.58 -4.60
N ILE A 26 11.34 -21.21 -5.82
CA ILE A 26 10.98 -19.82 -6.15
C ILE A 26 9.73 -19.41 -5.38
N HIS A 27 8.67 -20.21 -5.38
CA HIS A 27 7.42 -19.93 -4.66
C HIS A 27 7.67 -19.73 -3.16
N GLN A 28 8.37 -20.66 -2.51
CA GLN A 28 8.70 -20.56 -1.09
C GLN A 28 9.49 -19.28 -0.77
N THR A 29 10.49 -18.96 -1.60
CA THR A 29 11.30 -17.75 -1.41
C THR A 29 10.47 -16.49 -1.64
N ALA A 30 9.66 -16.45 -2.70
CA ALA A 30 8.84 -15.30 -3.06
C ALA A 30 7.73 -15.00 -2.03
N ILE A 31 7.12 -16.04 -1.46
CA ILE A 31 6.15 -15.90 -0.36
C ILE A 31 6.86 -15.39 0.89
N LYS A 32 8.00 -15.99 1.25
CA LYS A 32 8.78 -15.56 2.41
C LYS A 32 9.24 -14.11 2.32
N TRP A 33 9.57 -13.65 1.11
CA TRP A 33 9.95 -12.25 0.85
C TRP A 33 8.75 -11.32 0.65
N GLU A 34 7.54 -11.85 0.75
CA GLU A 34 6.29 -11.11 0.61
C GLU A 34 6.19 -10.37 -0.75
N ILE A 35 6.73 -10.98 -1.81
CA ILE A 35 6.63 -10.51 -3.21
C ILE A 35 5.65 -11.39 -4.03
N MET A 36 5.11 -12.43 -3.42
CA MET A 36 4.07 -13.30 -3.96
C MET A 36 3.10 -13.68 -2.85
N ASP A 37 1.80 -13.62 -3.12
CA ASP A 37 0.77 -14.11 -2.21
C ASP A 37 0.62 -15.64 -2.35
N PRO A 38 0.39 -16.39 -1.26
CA PRO A 38 0.15 -17.84 -1.34
C PRO A 38 -1.00 -18.23 -2.29
N ARG A 39 -1.99 -17.36 -2.47
CA ARG A 39 -3.11 -17.59 -3.41
C ARG A 39 -2.65 -17.57 -4.88
N GLU A 40 -1.50 -16.98 -5.18
CA GLU A 40 -0.94 -16.88 -6.53
C GLU A 40 -0.15 -18.12 -6.96
N GLU A 41 0.16 -19.08 -6.07
CA GLU A 41 0.94 -20.30 -6.39
C GLU A 41 0.38 -21.10 -7.57
N ARG A 42 -0.95 -21.06 -7.77
CA ARG A 42 -1.63 -21.78 -8.84
C ARG A 42 -1.47 -21.14 -10.21
N TYR A 43 -1.14 -19.85 -10.25
CA TYR A 43 -1.16 -19.05 -11.47
C TYR A 43 0.24 -18.58 -11.86
N LEU A 44 1.08 -18.22 -10.90
CA LEU A 44 2.48 -17.85 -11.16
C LEU A 44 3.36 -19.08 -11.24
N LEU A 45 4.18 -19.14 -12.28
CA LEU A 45 5.00 -20.30 -12.64
C LEU A 45 4.12 -21.55 -12.80
N GLY A 46 2.92 -21.38 -13.35
CA GLY A 46 1.99 -22.47 -13.62
C GLY A 46 2.51 -23.42 -14.70
N THR A 47 3.17 -22.85 -15.73
CA THR A 47 3.78 -23.59 -16.84
C THR A 47 5.25 -23.20 -17.01
N ARG A 48 6.02 -24.05 -17.71
CA ARG A 48 7.43 -23.77 -18.05
C ARG A 48 7.57 -22.66 -19.09
N ASP A 49 6.57 -22.51 -19.94
CA ASP A 49 6.59 -21.54 -21.04
C ASP A 49 6.47 -20.10 -20.51
N ASP A 50 5.76 -19.92 -19.39
CA ASP A 50 5.60 -18.63 -18.71
C ASP A 50 6.76 -18.30 -17.75
N PHE A 51 7.78 -19.16 -17.65
CA PHE A 51 8.82 -19.07 -16.63
C PHE A 51 9.50 -17.69 -16.59
N LEU A 52 9.92 -17.18 -17.74
CA LEU A 52 10.64 -15.91 -17.82
C LEU A 52 9.74 -14.72 -17.48
N SER A 53 8.52 -14.68 -18.01
CA SER A 53 7.56 -13.60 -17.74
C SER A 53 7.17 -13.53 -16.27
N ASP A 54 6.90 -14.68 -15.65
CA ASP A 54 6.56 -14.75 -14.23
C ASP A 54 7.76 -14.41 -13.33
N LEU A 55 8.96 -14.86 -13.72
CA LEU A 55 10.18 -14.51 -13.01
C LEU A 55 10.44 -13.01 -13.05
N ASP A 56 10.23 -12.36 -14.20
CA ASP A 56 10.36 -10.92 -14.35
C ASP A 56 9.31 -10.14 -13.56
N LEU A 57 8.08 -10.64 -13.47
CA LEU A 57 7.07 -10.09 -12.57
C LEU A 57 7.52 -10.13 -11.11
N LEU A 58 8.07 -11.27 -10.65
CA LEU A 58 8.56 -11.40 -9.28
C LEU A 58 9.76 -10.48 -9.01
N ARG A 59 10.70 -10.36 -9.96
CA ARG A 59 11.83 -9.42 -9.87
C ARG A 59 11.36 -7.96 -9.82
N LYS A 60 10.35 -7.61 -10.61
CA LYS A 60 9.73 -6.28 -10.57
C LYS A 60 9.12 -6.01 -9.21
N ARG A 61 8.33 -6.95 -8.67
CA ARG A 61 7.74 -6.83 -7.33
C ARG A 61 8.80 -6.71 -6.24
N TYR A 62 9.91 -7.45 -6.36
CA TYR A 62 11.05 -7.33 -5.45
C TYR A 62 11.64 -5.91 -5.45
N ALA A 63 11.84 -5.31 -6.63
CA ALA A 63 12.32 -3.95 -6.74
C ALA A 63 11.29 -2.92 -6.24
N ASP A 64 10.02 -3.04 -6.64
CA ASP A 64 8.95 -2.10 -6.26
C ASP A 64 8.70 -2.10 -4.74
N LEU A 65 8.76 -3.28 -4.12
CA LEU A 65 8.60 -3.49 -2.68
C LEU A 65 9.92 -3.43 -1.91
N ALA A 66 11.01 -3.01 -2.55
CA ALA A 66 12.25 -2.69 -1.84
C ALA A 66 11.94 -1.64 -0.77
N ASP A 67 12.49 -1.86 0.42
CA ASP A 67 12.24 -1.07 1.62
C ASP A 67 10.78 -1.01 2.09
N ALA A 68 9.81 -1.69 1.47
CA ALA A 68 8.44 -1.71 1.98
C ALA A 68 8.41 -2.36 3.37
N PRO A 69 7.65 -1.81 4.35
CA PRO A 69 7.45 -2.47 5.64
C PRO A 69 6.98 -3.92 5.45
N PRO A 70 7.38 -4.85 6.34
CA PRO A 70 6.85 -6.21 6.33
C PRO A 70 5.33 -6.18 6.55
N LEU A 71 4.60 -7.15 6.01
CA LEU A 71 3.14 -7.16 6.14
C LEU A 71 2.69 -7.12 7.61
N ALA A 72 3.43 -7.77 8.50
CA ALA A 72 3.15 -7.81 9.93
C ALA A 72 3.03 -6.43 10.60
N ASP A 73 3.64 -5.38 10.02
CA ASP A 73 3.49 -4.01 10.54
C ASP A 73 2.06 -3.48 10.41
N CYS A 74 1.19 -4.12 9.61
CA CYS A 74 -0.24 -3.76 9.55
C CYS A 74 -0.93 -3.94 10.91
N HIS A 75 -0.43 -4.80 11.80
CA HIS A 75 -0.99 -4.98 13.14
C HIS A 75 -0.82 -3.75 14.06
N ARG A 76 0.03 -2.80 13.68
CA ARG A 76 0.21 -1.53 14.40
C ARG A 76 -0.86 -0.50 14.04
N LEU A 77 -1.58 -0.74 12.94
CA LEU A 77 -2.58 0.18 12.41
C LEU A 77 -3.94 -0.03 13.11
N PRO A 78 -4.79 1.00 13.15
CA PRO A 78 -6.16 0.87 13.65
C PRO A 78 -6.96 -0.21 12.91
N ASP A 79 -7.97 -0.75 13.58
CA ASP A 79 -8.84 -1.75 12.99
C ASP A 79 -9.69 -1.16 11.84
N ARG A 80 -10.19 -2.05 10.97
CA ARG A 80 -10.93 -1.68 9.77
C ARG A 80 -12.20 -0.86 10.07
N ARG A 81 -12.87 -1.08 11.20
CA ARG A 81 -14.07 -0.32 11.57
C ARG A 81 -13.68 1.13 11.86
N THR A 82 -12.67 1.35 12.70
CA THR A 82 -12.16 2.69 13.01
C THR A 82 -11.70 3.41 11.74
N VAL A 83 -10.93 2.75 10.88
CA VAL A 83 -10.47 3.35 9.62
C VAL A 83 -11.63 3.81 8.73
N ASN A 84 -12.68 2.99 8.60
CA ASN A 84 -13.85 3.34 7.80
C ASN A 84 -14.65 4.52 8.39
N GLU A 85 -14.72 4.63 9.71
CA GLU A 85 -15.34 5.78 10.39
C GLU A 85 -14.56 7.07 10.13
N LEU A 86 -13.24 7.03 10.24
CA LEU A 86 -12.37 8.19 9.98
C LEU A 86 -12.42 8.64 8.52
N ILE A 87 -12.42 7.69 7.57
CA ILE A 87 -12.60 8.00 6.15
C ILE A 87 -13.98 8.63 5.88
N ARG A 88 -15.04 8.10 6.52
CA ARG A 88 -16.39 8.66 6.39
C ARG A 88 -16.43 10.08 6.91
N PHE A 89 -15.83 10.32 8.08
CA PHE A 89 -15.76 11.65 8.67
C PHE A 89 -14.99 12.62 7.77
N ASN A 90 -13.81 12.23 7.28
CA ASN A 90 -13.01 13.02 6.35
C ASN A 90 -13.82 13.46 5.12
N ARG A 91 -14.54 12.53 4.49
CA ARG A 91 -15.41 12.84 3.34
C ARG A 91 -16.54 13.80 3.68
N SER A 92 -17.21 13.60 4.81
CA SER A 92 -18.26 14.52 5.27
C SER A 92 -17.71 15.91 5.55
N PHE A 93 -16.53 16.00 6.16
CA PHE A 93 -15.85 17.27 6.41
C PHE A 93 -15.47 17.97 5.10
N ARG A 94 -14.87 17.23 4.15
CA ARG A 94 -14.52 17.73 2.82
C ARG A 94 -15.72 18.34 2.09
N LYS A 95 -16.86 17.63 2.12
CA LYS A 95 -18.13 18.10 1.55
C LYS A 95 -18.63 19.37 2.25
N GLY A 96 -18.54 19.43 3.58
CA GLY A 96 -18.91 20.63 4.34
C GLY A 96 -18.05 21.85 4.00
N LEU A 97 -16.76 21.65 3.66
CA LEU A 97 -15.91 22.76 3.17
C LEU A 97 -16.38 23.28 1.80
N GLU A 98 -16.73 22.38 0.88
CA GLU A 98 -17.25 22.75 -0.45
C GLU A 98 -18.54 23.55 -0.33
N GLU A 99 -19.48 23.09 0.49
CA GLU A 99 -20.75 23.77 0.71
C GLU A 99 -20.56 25.17 1.29
N ARG A 100 -19.60 25.35 2.20
CA ARG A 100 -19.30 26.65 2.82
C ARG A 100 -18.58 27.61 1.89
N GLU A 101 -17.66 27.12 1.07
CA GLU A 101 -16.94 27.94 0.11
C GLU A 101 -17.88 28.70 -0.85
N VAL A 102 -19.01 28.07 -1.23
CA VAL A 102 -20.04 28.70 -2.06
C VAL A 102 -20.61 29.99 -1.44
N TRP A 103 -20.74 30.03 -0.11
CA TRP A 103 -21.36 31.16 0.60
C TRP A 103 -20.33 32.11 1.23
N GLU A 104 -19.16 31.60 1.62
CA GLU A 104 -18.06 32.33 2.28
C GLU A 104 -16.90 32.56 1.29
N ALA A 105 -17.20 33.17 0.14
CA ALA A 105 -16.23 33.38 -0.95
C ALA A 105 -15.02 34.24 -0.52
N ASP A 106 -15.20 35.12 0.47
CA ASP A 106 -14.13 35.92 1.09
C ASP A 106 -13.05 35.07 1.78
N ARG A 107 -13.35 33.79 2.04
CA ARG A 107 -12.44 32.82 2.68
C ARG A 107 -12.07 31.64 1.77
N SER A 108 -12.32 31.75 0.45
CA SER A 108 -12.08 30.66 -0.51
C SER A 108 -10.66 30.09 -0.41
N ASP A 109 -9.63 30.92 -0.30
CA ASP A 109 -8.24 30.44 -0.16
C ASP A 109 -8.05 29.52 1.05
N LEU A 110 -8.64 29.85 2.19
CA LEU A 110 -8.59 29.03 3.40
C LEU A 110 -9.35 27.71 3.24
N PHE A 111 -10.48 27.71 2.53
CA PHE A 111 -11.21 26.49 2.22
C PHE A 111 -10.43 25.60 1.26
N GLN A 112 -9.88 26.15 0.18
CA GLN A 112 -9.05 25.42 -0.78
C GLN A 112 -7.84 24.78 -0.12
N GLN A 113 -7.16 25.49 0.79
CA GLN A 113 -6.07 24.91 1.57
C GLN A 113 -6.56 23.75 2.44
N ALA A 114 -7.63 23.95 3.22
CA ALA A 114 -8.17 22.92 4.09
C ALA A 114 -8.68 21.68 3.32
N MET A 115 -9.24 21.89 2.13
CA MET A 115 -9.66 20.82 1.23
C MET A 115 -8.47 20.00 0.74
N LYS A 116 -7.38 20.64 0.30
CA LYS A 116 -6.14 19.96 -0.11
C LYS A 116 -5.53 19.13 1.04
N GLU A 117 -5.50 19.69 2.25
CA GLU A 117 -5.04 18.97 3.44
C GLU A 117 -5.95 17.78 3.78
N THR A 118 -7.27 17.95 3.66
CA THR A 118 -8.26 16.88 3.85
C THR A 118 -8.09 15.76 2.81
N ASP A 119 -7.84 16.10 1.54
CA ASP A 119 -7.61 15.14 0.47
C ASP A 119 -6.29 14.37 0.68
N ARG A 120 -5.24 15.03 1.19
CA ARG A 120 -4.00 14.35 1.60
C ARG A 120 -4.26 13.38 2.75
N ALA A 121 -4.98 13.80 3.79
CA ALA A 121 -5.35 12.93 4.90
C ALA A 121 -6.15 11.71 4.41
N TYR A 122 -7.10 11.90 3.50
CA TYR A 122 -7.85 10.81 2.89
C TYR A 122 -6.92 9.78 2.24
N GLN A 123 -5.95 10.21 1.43
CA GLN A 123 -5.02 9.29 0.77
C GLN A 123 -4.18 8.45 1.74
N GLN A 124 -3.84 9.01 2.90
CA GLN A 124 -3.10 8.31 3.94
C GLN A 124 -3.99 7.27 4.64
N TRP A 125 -5.21 7.64 5.02
CA TRP A 125 -6.17 6.72 5.62
C TRP A 125 -6.66 5.64 4.66
N ASP A 126 -6.71 5.93 3.36
CA ASP A 126 -6.98 4.95 2.32
C ASP A 126 -5.86 3.89 2.23
N ALA A 127 -4.59 4.32 2.33
CA ALA A 127 -3.47 3.39 2.42
C ALA A 127 -3.53 2.51 3.68
N VAL A 128 -3.95 3.06 4.83
CA VAL A 128 -4.21 2.28 6.05
C VAL A 128 -5.29 1.21 5.79
N ARG A 129 -6.39 1.60 5.14
CA ARG A 129 -7.49 0.69 4.80
C ARG A 129 -7.04 -0.46 3.90
N ASP A 130 -6.25 -0.16 2.88
CA ASP A 130 -5.74 -1.15 1.93
C ASP A 130 -4.77 -2.11 2.59
N ALA A 131 -3.87 -1.62 3.45
CA ALA A 131 -2.95 -2.46 4.23
C ALA A 131 -3.68 -3.44 5.16
N GLN A 132 -4.83 -3.03 5.72
CA GLN A 132 -5.69 -3.85 6.60
C GLN A 132 -6.68 -4.76 5.85
N CYS A 133 -6.71 -4.74 4.51
CA CYS A 133 -7.68 -5.50 3.75
C CYS A 133 -7.19 -6.94 3.48
N ASP A 134 -7.67 -7.92 4.24
CA ASP A 134 -7.26 -9.33 4.06
C ASP A 134 -7.67 -9.95 2.71
N PHE A 135 -8.62 -9.33 2.01
CA PHE A 135 -8.97 -9.75 0.66
C PHE A 135 -7.89 -9.40 -0.37
N TYR A 136 -7.04 -8.40 -0.09
CA TYR A 136 -5.98 -7.98 -0.99
C TYR A 136 -4.74 -8.89 -0.89
N TYR A 137 -4.02 -9.01 -1.99
CA TYR A 137 -2.75 -9.76 -2.03
C TYR A 137 -1.69 -9.09 -1.15
N VAL A 138 -0.78 -9.89 -0.60
CA VAL A 138 0.35 -9.40 0.23
C VAL A 138 1.10 -8.24 -0.44
N THR A 139 1.30 -8.32 -1.76
CA THR A 139 2.00 -7.30 -2.55
C THR A 139 1.28 -5.95 -2.54
N VAL A 140 -0.05 -5.96 -2.67
CA VAL A 140 -0.90 -4.76 -2.60
C VAL A 140 -0.86 -4.16 -1.19
N ARG A 141 -1.01 -5.00 -0.17
CA ARG A 141 -1.00 -4.56 1.22
C ARG A 141 0.35 -3.95 1.62
N ARG A 142 1.47 -4.56 1.18
CA ARG A 142 2.81 -4.00 1.41
C ARG A 142 3.08 -2.72 0.65
N ALA A 143 2.60 -2.61 -0.59
CA ALA A 143 2.67 -1.36 -1.33
C ALA A 143 1.90 -0.24 -0.60
N ALA A 144 0.74 -0.55 -0.01
CA ALA A 144 -0.02 0.39 0.80
C ALA A 144 0.73 0.79 2.08
N LEU A 145 1.38 -0.15 2.78
CA LEU A 145 2.25 0.15 3.92
C LEU A 145 3.41 1.07 3.54
N LYS A 146 4.07 0.80 2.39
CA LYS A 146 5.14 1.65 1.86
C LYS A 146 4.63 3.05 1.57
N LYS A 147 3.51 3.18 0.85
CA LYS A 147 2.87 4.48 0.58
C LYS A 147 2.53 5.24 1.87
N LEU A 148 1.98 4.55 2.88
CA LEU A 148 1.68 5.16 4.17
C LEU A 148 2.96 5.69 4.82
N ARG A 149 3.97 4.84 5.01
CA ARG A 149 5.26 5.22 5.61
C ARG A 149 5.89 6.39 4.89
N ASP A 150 5.96 6.36 3.56
CA ASP A 150 6.58 7.41 2.76
C ASP A 150 5.80 8.73 2.88
N SER A 151 4.48 8.67 3.10
CA SER A 151 3.63 9.86 3.24
C SER A 151 3.63 10.52 4.62
N ILE A 152 3.85 9.75 5.69
CA ILE A 152 3.86 10.24 7.09
C ILE A 152 5.26 10.34 7.68
N GLY A 153 6.26 9.75 7.02
CA GLY A 153 7.64 9.66 7.48
C GLY A 153 7.93 8.34 8.22
N ALA A 154 9.15 7.83 8.04
CA ALA A 154 9.59 6.56 8.62
C ALA A 154 9.56 6.57 10.16
N GLU A 155 9.94 7.68 10.80
CA GLU A 155 9.93 7.82 12.25
C GLU A 155 8.50 7.77 12.83
N ALA A 156 7.57 8.53 12.23
CA ALA A 156 6.16 8.54 12.64
C ALA A 156 5.54 7.15 12.46
N PHE A 157 5.81 6.49 11.34
CA PHE A 157 5.36 5.12 11.08
C PHE A 157 5.91 4.13 12.12
N ALA A 158 7.21 4.19 12.42
CA ALA A 158 7.85 3.31 13.40
C ALA A 158 7.31 3.53 14.83
N ALA A 159 6.98 4.78 15.17
CA ALA A 159 6.36 5.14 16.44
C ALA A 159 4.86 4.80 16.52
N GLY A 160 4.23 4.36 15.42
CA GLY A 160 2.79 4.11 15.36
C GLY A 160 1.94 5.39 15.40
N VAL A 161 2.54 6.54 15.10
CA VAL A 161 1.85 7.83 15.06
C VAL A 161 1.03 7.89 13.78
N MET A 162 -0.29 7.89 13.92
CA MET A 162 -1.21 7.99 12.79
C MET A 162 -1.40 9.44 12.35
N PRO A 163 -1.61 9.69 11.04
CA PRO A 163 -1.88 11.04 10.55
C PRO A 163 -3.25 11.53 11.04
N SER A 164 -3.40 12.84 11.16
CA SER A 164 -4.72 13.45 11.38
C SER A 164 -5.68 13.07 10.25
N TYR A 165 -6.96 12.89 10.56
CA TYR A 165 -8.00 12.52 9.58
C TYR A 165 -8.69 13.73 8.96
N VAL A 166 -8.45 14.92 9.48
CA VAL A 166 -8.86 16.24 8.97
C VAL A 166 -7.85 17.31 9.44
N PRO A 167 -7.84 18.53 8.87
CA PRO A 167 -7.03 19.64 9.36
C PRO A 167 -7.44 20.07 10.78
N GLU A 168 -6.66 19.69 11.79
CA GLU A 168 -7.02 19.91 13.21
C GLU A 168 -7.00 21.39 13.64
N TRP A 169 -6.19 22.23 12.98
CA TRP A 169 -6.10 23.67 13.28
C TRP A 169 -7.42 24.44 13.11
N ARG A 170 -8.33 23.92 12.27
CA ARG A 170 -9.70 24.44 12.12
C ARG A 170 -10.53 24.30 13.40
N PHE A 171 -10.22 23.34 14.26
CA PHE A 171 -10.92 23.12 15.53
C PHE A 171 -10.25 23.85 16.69
N ALA A 172 -8.93 24.08 16.62
CA ALA A 172 -8.19 24.85 17.63
C ALA A 172 -8.55 26.35 17.65
N SER A 173 -9.25 26.83 16.62
CA SER A 173 -9.67 28.24 16.48
C SER A 173 -11.16 28.46 16.76
N ALA A 174 -11.89 27.42 17.19
CA ALA A 174 -13.28 27.55 17.60
C ALA A 174 -13.34 28.04 19.06
N PRO A 175 -13.95 29.21 19.36
CA PRO A 175 -14.21 29.63 20.73
C PRO A 175 -15.20 28.71 21.44
#